data_AF-A0A1U7J827-F1
#
_entry.id   AF-A0A1U7J827-F1
#
_cell.length_a   1.000
_cell.length_b   1.000
_cell.length_c   1.000
_cell.angle_alpha   90.00
_cell.angle_beta   90.00
_cell.angle_gamma   90.00
#
_symmetry.space_group_name_H-M   'P 1'
#
loop_
_entity.id
_entity.type
_entity.pdbx_description
1 polymer ?
#
loop_
_entity_poly.entity_id
_entity_poly.type
_entity_poly.pdbx_seq_one_letter_code
_entity_poly.pdbx_strand_id
1 'polypeptide(L)'
;MPLPVLVNGLVCVAGTLLGILFAGASLISIANMKVPWVNLLLVAALLVPVMFVVSGVGVAIAYDRMPLGVIYGLVALPWLYGTGFVLLMLRSF
;
A
#
# COMPACT_ATOMS: atom_id res chain seq x y z
N MET A 1 9.79 19.79 10.44
CA MET A 1 8.66 18.88 10.17
C MET A 1 8.24 18.24 11.50
N PRO A 2 6.93 18.15 11.77
CA PRO A 2 6.42 17.55 12.99
C PRO A 2 6.77 16.05 13.04
N LEU A 3 7.07 15.55 14.25
CA LEU A 3 7.55 14.17 14.48
C LEU A 3 6.64 13.09 13.84
N PRO A 4 5.29 13.19 13.91
CA PRO A 4 4.42 12.19 13.29
C PRO A 4 4.57 12.07 11.76
N VAL A 5 4.80 13.19 11.07
CA VAL A 5 5.02 13.20 9.60
C VAL A 5 6.33 12.53 9.24
N LEU A 6 7.39 12.79 10.02
CA LEU A 6 8.70 12.17 9.82
C LEU A 6 8.62 10.65 9.98
N VAL A 7 7.97 10.19 11.04
CA VAL A 7 7.78 8.75 11.31
C VAL A 7 6.97 8.11 10.18
N ASN A 8 5.84 8.72 9.77
CA ASN A 8 5.06 8.20 8.65
C ASN A 8 5.89 8.15 7.35
N GLY A 9 6.70 9.17 7.08
CA GLY A 9 7.59 9.21 5.93
C GLY A 9 8.60 8.06 5.92
N LEU A 10 9.29 7.81 7.03
CA LEU A 10 10.23 6.69 7.16
C LEU A 10 9.54 5.33 6.96
N VAL A 11 8.37 5.16 7.57
CA VAL A 11 7.56 3.94 7.42
C VAL A 11 7.12 3.76 5.97
N CYS A 12 6.71 4.83 5.28
CA CYS A 12 6.31 4.76 3.89
C CYS A 12 7.47 4.47 2.94
N VAL A 13 8.68 4.99 3.22
CA VAL A 13 9.88 4.66 2.45
C VAL A 13 10.20 3.16 2.61
N ALA A 14 10.28 2.67 3.85
CA ALA A 14 10.53 1.26 4.13
C ALA A 14 9.43 0.36 3.53
N GLY A 15 8.16 0.74 3.70
CA GLY A 15 7.01 0.03 3.18
C GLY A 15 6.95 0.00 1.65
N THR A 16 7.39 1.07 0.97
CA THR A 16 7.50 1.10 -0.50
C THR A 16 8.58 0.12 -0.97
N LEU A 17 9.76 0.12 -0.35
CA LEU A 17 10.86 -0.79 -0.70
C LEU A 17 10.45 -2.25 -0.50
N LEU A 18 9.90 -2.57 0.67
CA LEU A 18 9.37 -3.91 0.97
C LEU A 18 8.24 -4.27 0.01
N GLY A 19 7.32 -3.33 -0.26
CA GLY A 19 6.20 -3.50 -1.16
C GLY A 19 6.63 -3.83 -2.58
N ILE A 20 7.70 -3.22 -3.11
CA ILE A 20 8.26 -3.57 -4.42
C ILE A 20 8.77 -5.01 -4.43
N LEU A 21 9.49 -5.44 -3.40
CA LEU A 21 10.00 -6.81 -3.29
C LEU A 21 8.85 -7.82 -3.21
N PHE A 22 7.84 -7.55 -2.38
CA PHE A 22 6.65 -8.40 -2.25
C PHE A 22 5.82 -8.44 -3.52
N ALA A 23 5.60 -7.30 -4.19
CA ALA A 23 4.90 -7.25 -5.46
C ALA A 23 5.63 -8.09 -6.50
N GLY A 24 6.96 -7.95 -6.62
CA GLY A 24 7.79 -8.76 -7.53
C GLY A 24 7.66 -10.26 -7.29
N ALA A 25 7.77 -10.71 -6.04
CA ALA A 25 7.56 -12.11 -5.68
C ALA A 25 6.11 -12.58 -5.97
N SER A 26 5.14 -11.72 -5.70
CA SER A 26 3.71 -12.02 -5.89
C SER A 26 3.35 -12.17 -7.37
N LEU A 27 3.96 -11.41 -8.29
CA LEU A 27 3.69 -11.50 -9.73
C LEU A 27 3.85 -12.93 -10.26
N ILE A 28 4.91 -13.63 -9.84
CA ILE A 28 5.18 -15.01 -10.26
C ILE A 28 4.10 -15.96 -9.72
N SER A 29 3.71 -15.78 -8.46
CA SER A 29 2.65 -16.59 -7.85
C SER A 29 1.30 -16.35 -8.55
N ILE A 30 0.92 -15.09 -8.76
CA ILE A 30 -0.35 -14.70 -9.39
C ILE A 30 -0.42 -15.20 -10.83
N ALA A 31 0.67 -15.07 -11.61
CA ALA A 31 0.70 -15.50 -13.00
C ALA A 31 0.39 -17.01 -13.19
N ASN A 32 0.62 -17.82 -12.16
CA ASN A 32 0.33 -19.25 -12.18
C ASN A 32 -1.06 -19.61 -11.63
N MET A 33 -1.81 -18.64 -11.10
CA MET A 33 -3.16 -18.88 -10.57
C MET A 33 -4.18 -19.04 -11.71
N LYS A 34 -5.10 -20.00 -11.57
CA LYS A 34 -6.19 -20.24 -12.53
C LYS A 34 -7.53 -19.65 -12.07
N VAL A 35 -7.51 -18.38 -11.66
CA VAL A 35 -8.71 -17.63 -11.24
C VAL A 35 -9.10 -16.57 -12.27
N PRO A 36 -10.40 -16.29 -12.48
CA PRO A 36 -10.84 -15.37 -13.53
C PRO A 36 -10.44 -13.90 -13.28
N TRP A 37 -10.06 -13.55 -12.04
CA TRP A 37 -9.63 -12.20 -11.66
C TRP A 37 -8.11 -12.06 -11.52
N VAL A 38 -7.31 -12.91 -12.19
CA VAL A 38 -5.84 -12.90 -12.09
C VAL A 38 -5.23 -11.55 -12.45
N ASN A 39 -5.74 -10.90 -13.50
CA ASN A 39 -5.26 -9.58 -13.94
C ASN A 39 -5.53 -8.51 -12.88
N LEU A 40 -6.63 -8.63 -12.14
CA LEU A 40 -6.96 -7.72 -11.05
C LEU A 40 -6.00 -7.91 -9.88
N LEU A 41 -5.60 -9.15 -9.57
CA LEU A 41 -4.57 -9.43 -8.55
C LEU A 41 -3.20 -8.87 -8.95
N LEU A 42 -2.82 -8.97 -10.23
CA LEU A 42 -1.56 -8.39 -10.73
C LEU A 42 -1.52 -6.88 -10.53
N VAL A 43 -2.58 -6.19 -10.96
CA VAL A 43 -2.71 -4.74 -10.73
C VAL A 43 -2.73 -4.44 -9.24
N ALA A 44 -3.46 -5.24 -8.45
CA ALA A 44 -3.57 -5.01 -7.03
C ALA A 44 -2.20 -5.11 -6.32
N ALA A 45 -1.37 -6.08 -6.70
CA ALA A 45 -0.02 -6.25 -6.20
C ALA A 45 0.89 -5.06 -6.53
N LEU A 46 0.83 -4.57 -7.78
CA LEU A 46 1.63 -3.42 -8.23
C LEU A 46 1.23 -2.11 -7.53
N LEU A 47 -0.02 -1.99 -7.10
CA LEU A 47 -0.50 -0.81 -6.38
C LEU A 47 -0.07 -0.78 -4.92
N VAL A 48 0.35 -1.90 -4.30
CA VAL A 48 0.81 -1.92 -2.90
C VAL A 48 1.90 -0.87 -2.63
N PRO A 49 3.04 -0.83 -3.35
CA PRO A 49 4.04 0.22 -3.14
C PRO A 49 3.51 1.63 -3.44
N VAL A 50 2.60 1.77 -4.42
CA VAL A 50 2.00 3.08 -4.76
C VAL A 50 1.22 3.63 -3.57
N MET A 51 0.50 2.79 -2.82
CA MET A 51 -0.26 3.24 -1.64
C MET A 51 0.65 3.78 -0.53
N PHE A 52 1.85 3.21 -0.34
CA PHE A 52 2.82 3.76 0.59
C PHE A 52 3.36 5.12 0.14
N VAL A 53 3.63 5.30 -1.16
CA VAL A 53 4.05 6.60 -1.71
C VAL A 53 2.95 7.64 -1.54
N VAL A 54 1.70 7.30 -1.89
CA VAL A 54 0.54 8.19 -1.74
C VAL A 54 0.32 8.56 -0.27
N SER A 55 0.48 7.62 0.65
CA SER A 55 0.39 7.91 2.09
C SER A 55 1.50 8.85 2.55
N GLY A 56 2.76 8.57 2.20
CA GLY A 56 3.90 9.38 2.63
C GLY A 56 3.81 10.82 2.13
N VAL A 57 3.60 10.98 0.83
CA VAL A 57 3.46 12.30 0.18
C VAL A 57 2.17 12.98 0.62
N GLY A 58 1.06 12.25 0.66
CA GLY A 58 -0.24 12.77 1.06
C GLY A 58 -0.22 13.33 2.48
N VAL A 59 0.33 12.59 3.45
CA VAL A 59 0.45 13.06 4.84
C VAL A 59 1.37 14.27 4.92
N ALA A 60 2.50 14.28 4.21
CA ALA A 60 3.42 15.42 4.19
C ALA A 60 2.77 16.72 3.68
N ILE A 61 1.84 16.61 2.72
CA ILE A 61 1.11 17.75 2.17
C ILE A 61 -0.10 18.14 3.03
N ALA A 62 -0.82 17.16 3.58
CA ALA A 62 -2.10 17.35 4.24
C ALA A 62 -2.00 17.75 5.72
N TYR A 63 -0.87 17.47 6.39
CA TYR A 63 -0.75 17.53 7.85
C TYR A 63 -1.18 18.87 8.47
N ASP A 64 -0.81 20.00 7.86
CA ASP A 64 -1.15 21.34 8.36
C ASP A 64 -2.37 21.98 7.66
N ARG A 65 -3.00 21.25 6.73
CA ARG A 65 -4.01 21.82 5.81
C ARG A 65 -5.38 21.15 5.90
N MET A 66 -5.43 19.96 6.48
CA MET A 66 -6.60 19.09 6.45
C MET A 66 -7.00 18.66 7.87
N PRO A 67 -8.28 18.33 8.08
CA PRO A 67 -8.74 17.80 9.36
C PRO A 67 -8.10 16.43 9.66
N LEU A 68 -7.97 16.12 10.95
CA LEU A 68 -7.32 14.92 11.46
C LEU A 68 -7.84 13.61 10.83
N GLY A 69 -9.15 13.54 10.51
CA GLY A 69 -9.73 12.37 9.85
C GLY A 69 -9.09 12.03 8.49
N VAL A 70 -8.73 13.04 7.70
CA VAL A 70 -8.04 12.83 6.41
C VAL A 70 -6.62 12.32 6.64
N ILE A 71 -5.91 12.88 7.63
CA ILE A 71 -4.55 12.46 7.97
C ILE A 71 -4.56 11.00 8.43
N TYR A 72 -5.47 10.61 9.33
CA TYR A 72 -5.60 9.23 9.77
C TYR A 72 -5.97 8.29 8.62
N GLY A 73 -6.86 8.71 7.72
CA GLY A 73 -7.19 7.95 6.51
C GLY A 73 -5.96 7.71 5.63
N LEU A 74 -5.15 8.74 5.39
CA LEU A 74 -3.93 8.62 4.59
C LEU A 74 -2.87 7.72 5.24
N VAL A 75 -2.71 7.79 6.57
CA VAL A 75 -1.80 6.90 7.31
C VAL A 75 -2.28 5.45 7.24
N ALA A 76 -3.59 5.21 7.34
CA ALA A 76 -4.18 3.87 7.31
C ALA A 76 -4.24 3.24 5.90
N LEU A 77 -4.27 4.06 4.85
CA LEU A 77 -4.48 3.68 3.46
C LEU A 77 -3.62 2.49 2.98
N PRO A 78 -2.27 2.49 3.11
CA PRO A 78 -1.45 1.38 2.64
C PRO A 78 -1.71 0.08 3.40
N TRP A 79 -2.06 0.18 4.69
CA TRP A 79 -2.35 -0.98 5.53
C TRP A 79 -3.69 -1.59 5.17
N LEU A 80 -4.74 -0.77 5.06
CA LEU A 80 -6.07 -1.23 4.66
C LEU A 80 -6.03 -1.87 3.26
N TYR A 81 -5.31 -1.24 2.33
CA TYR A 81 -5.11 -1.77 0.99
C TYR A 81 -4.31 -3.08 1.01
N GLY A 82 -3.19 -3.12 1.73
CA GLY A 82 -2.35 -4.31 1.86
C GLY A 82 -3.09 -5.49 2.49
N THR A 83 -3.85 -5.27 3.56
CA THR A 83 -4.69 -6.31 4.18
C THR A 83 -5.75 -6.81 3.20
N GLY A 84 -6.43 -5.91 2.49
CA GLY A 84 -7.41 -6.28 1.47
C GLY A 84 -6.80 -7.14 0.35
N PHE A 85 -5.60 -6.77 -0.11
CA PHE A 85 -4.85 -7.53 -1.11
C PHE A 85 -4.50 -8.94 -0.60
N VAL A 86 -3.99 -9.06 0.63
CA VAL A 86 -3.66 -10.38 1.23
C VAL A 86 -4.91 -11.25 1.35
N LEU A 87 -6.05 -10.70 1.76
CA LEU A 87 -7.31 -11.47 1.84
C LEU A 87 -7.79 -11.94 0.47
N LEU A 88 -7.68 -11.11 -0.57
CA LEU A 88 -7.99 -11.49 -1.95
C LEU A 88 -7.07 -12.60 -2.48
N MET A 89 -5.78 -12.52 -2.14
CA MET A 89 -4.81 -13.57 -2.42
C MET A 89 -5.18 -14.89 -1.75
N LEU A 90 -5.45 -14.88 -0.44
CA LEU A 90 -5.84 -16.08 0.32
C LEU A 90 -7.09 -16.75 -0.23
N ARG A 91 -8.05 -15.97 -0.75
CA ARG A 91 -9.26 -16.51 -1.40
C ARG A 91 -8.98 -17.17 -2.75
N SER A 92 -7.87 -16.84 -3.38
CA SER A 92 -7.52 -17.28 -4.75
C SER A 92 -6.63 -18.52 -4.78
N PHE A 93 -6.11 -18.94 -3.60
CA PHE A 93 -5.50 -20.25 -3.37
C PHE A 93 -6.57 -21.31 -3.11
#